data_AF-A0A327PP75-F1
#
_entry.id   AF-A0A327PP75-F1
#
_cell.length_a   1.000
_cell.length_b   1.000
_cell.length_c   1.000
_cell.angle_alpha   90.00
_cell.angle_beta   90.00
_cell.angle_gamma   90.00
#
_symmetry.space_group_name_H-M   'P 1'
#
loop_
_entity.id
_entity.type
_entity.pdbx_description
1 polymer ?
#
loop_
_entity_poly.entity_id
_entity_poly.type
_entity_poly.pdbx_seq_one_letter_code
_entity_poly.pdbx_strand_id
1 'polypeptide(L)'
;MESKPYIIPKIAIAQFSEENGFYTTKARSINMSQIKAKGTKPEKLLKKALWLAGVRYKTPKHKLFGNPDISLKKYKLLIFVDGTFWHGYDWENRKEAIKSNREFWIAKIERNMERDQEVNDFKNQKVGQY
;
A
#
# COMPACT_ATOMS: atom_id res chain seq x y z
N MET A 1 24.79 18.19 19.19
CA MET A 1 24.86 18.28 17.72
C MET A 1 23.60 17.62 17.19
N GLU A 2 22.56 18.40 16.91
CA GLU A 2 21.32 17.90 16.30
C GLU A 2 21.67 17.33 14.92
N SER A 3 21.54 16.01 14.76
CA SER A 3 21.65 15.35 13.47
C SER A 3 20.55 15.89 12.58
N LYS A 4 20.91 16.66 11.55
CA LYS A 4 19.99 17.07 10.49
C LYS A 4 19.28 15.80 9.98
N PRO A 5 17.94 15.78 9.85
CA PRO A 5 17.26 14.59 9.37
C PRO A 5 17.76 14.30 7.95
N TYR A 6 18.45 13.17 7.77
CA TYR A 6 18.88 12.71 6.47
C TYR A 6 17.62 12.52 5.61
N ILE A 7 17.43 13.40 4.63
CA ILE A 7 16.34 13.27 3.66
C ILE A 7 16.71 12.08 2.78
N ILE A 8 16.11 10.92 3.04
CA ILE A 8 16.24 9.75 2.17
C ILE A 8 15.69 10.17 0.80
N PRO A 9 16.47 10.08 -0.30
CA PRO A 9 15.97 10.41 -1.62
C PRO A 9 14.86 9.43 -1.95
N LYS A 10 13.65 9.96 -2.06
CA LYS A 10 12.45 9.20 -2.42
C LYS A 10 12.71 8.41 -3.69
N ILE A 11 12.50 7.09 -3.63
CA ILE A 11 12.76 6.20 -4.77
C ILE A 11 11.99 6.70 -6.00
N ALA A 12 12.72 7.14 -7.02
CA ALA A 12 12.17 7.62 -8.28
C ALA A 12 11.81 6.41 -9.14
N ILE A 13 10.52 6.21 -9.37
CA ILE A 13 10.02 5.12 -10.22
C ILE A 13 9.85 5.68 -11.64
N ALA A 14 10.55 5.09 -12.61
CA ALA A 14 10.38 5.41 -14.02
C ALA A 14 8.93 5.11 -14.47
N GLN A 15 8.42 5.86 -15.45
CA GLN A 15 7.12 5.55 -16.03
C GLN A 15 7.18 4.19 -16.75
N PHE A 16 6.16 3.35 -16.56
CA PHE A 16 6.06 2.10 -17.30
C PHE A 16 5.72 2.38 -18.77
N SER A 17 6.75 2.48 -19.61
CA SER A 17 6.65 2.72 -21.05
C SER A 17 7.67 1.88 -21.81
N GLU A 18 7.37 1.58 -23.07
CA GLU A 18 8.29 0.87 -23.98
C GLU A 18 9.57 1.68 -24.22
N GLU A 19 9.47 3.02 -24.24
CA GLU A 19 10.62 3.94 -24.32
C GLU A 19 11.61 3.76 -23.17
N ASN A 20 11.11 3.39 -21.99
CA ASN A 20 11.92 3.09 -20.81
C ASN A 20 12.35 1.62 -20.74
N GLY A 21 12.17 0.85 -21.83
CA GLY A 21 12.57 -0.56 -21.92
C GLY A 21 11.62 -1.55 -21.22
N PHE A 22 10.42 -1.10 -20.82
CA PHE A 22 9.44 -1.95 -20.15
C PHE A 22 8.35 -2.41 -21.11
N TYR A 23 8.28 -3.72 -21.33
CA TYR A 23 7.33 -4.33 -22.25
C TYR A 23 6.28 -5.18 -21.50
N THR A 24 5.05 -5.22 -22.01
CA THR A 24 3.98 -6.03 -21.46
C THR A 24 3.11 -6.62 -22.56
N THR A 25 2.57 -7.81 -22.34
CA THR A 25 1.61 -8.41 -23.28
C THR A 25 0.23 -7.77 -23.10
N LYS A 26 -0.57 -7.75 -24.17
CA LYS A 26 -1.96 -7.24 -24.11
C LYS A 26 -2.79 -7.96 -23.04
N ALA A 27 -2.63 -9.28 -22.92
CA ALA A 27 -3.30 -10.08 -21.88
C ALA A 27 -2.89 -9.64 -20.47
N ARG A 28 -1.59 -9.40 -20.22
CA ARG A 28 -1.11 -8.90 -18.92
C ARG A 28 -1.63 -7.49 -18.64
N SER A 29 -1.64 -6.61 -19.64
CA SER A 29 -2.20 -5.26 -19.51
C SER A 29 -3.68 -5.28 -19.10
N ILE A 30 -4.49 -6.15 -19.72
CA ILE A 30 -5.90 -6.35 -19.34
C ILE A 30 -6.04 -6.90 -17.92
N ASN A 31 -5.20 -7.86 -17.50
CA ASN A 31 -5.25 -8.37 -16.14
C ASN A 31 -4.90 -7.30 -15.11
N MET A 32 -3.88 -6.48 -15.40
CA MET A 32 -3.45 -5.38 -14.52
C MET A 32 -4.52 -4.29 -14.40
N SER A 33 -5.26 -3.98 -15.47
CA SER A 33 -6.32 -2.96 -15.43
C SER A 33 -7.53 -3.38 -14.59
N GLN A 34 -7.72 -4.68 -14.37
CA GLN A 34 -8.77 -5.22 -13.49
C GLN A 34 -8.42 -5.13 -12.00
N ILE A 35 -7.14 -4.91 -11.66
CA ILE A 35 -6.69 -4.76 -10.26
C ILE A 35 -7.13 -3.39 -9.75
N LYS A 36 -8.20 -3.38 -8.95
CA LYS A 36 -8.78 -2.16 -8.38
C LYS A 36 -8.06 -1.77 -7.10
N ALA A 37 -7.85 -0.46 -6.92
CA ALA A 37 -7.28 0.11 -5.70
C ALA A 37 -8.25 0.13 -4.50
N LYS A 38 -9.56 -0.09 -4.73
CA LYS A 38 -10.60 -0.08 -3.69
C LYS A 38 -11.70 -1.08 -4.02
N GLY A 39 -12.43 -1.53 -3.01
CA GLY A 39 -13.54 -2.44 -3.17
C GLY A 39 -13.09 -3.83 -3.60
N THR A 40 -11.88 -4.21 -3.20
CA THR A 40 -11.33 -5.54 -3.42
C THR A 40 -12.17 -6.61 -2.70
N LYS A 41 -12.02 -7.87 -3.11
CA LYS A 41 -12.70 -9.00 -2.44
C LYS A 41 -12.40 -9.06 -0.93
N PRO A 42 -11.14 -8.99 -0.45
CA PRO A 42 -10.85 -9.02 0.99
C PRO A 42 -11.48 -7.84 1.74
N GLU A 43 -11.44 -6.61 1.21
CA GLU A 43 -12.12 -5.47 1.84
C GLU A 43 -13.62 -5.73 2.02
N LYS A 44 -14.29 -6.27 0.99
CA LYS A 44 -15.72 -6.57 1.04
C LYS A 44 -16.04 -7.66 2.06
N LEU A 45 -15.21 -8.70 2.14
CA LEU A 45 -15.37 -9.78 3.12
C LEU A 45 -15.19 -9.27 4.55
N LEU A 46 -14.15 -8.47 4.80
CA LEU A 46 -13.92 -7.87 6.11
C LEU A 46 -15.06 -6.93 6.53
N LYS A 47 -15.54 -6.09 5.61
CA LYS A 47 -16.70 -5.22 5.82
C LYS A 47 -17.96 -6.02 6.21
N LYS A 48 -18.22 -7.13 5.52
CA LYS A 48 -19.32 -8.04 5.85
C LYS A 48 -19.12 -8.69 7.24
N ALA A 49 -17.92 -9.17 7.54
CA ALA A 49 -17.62 -9.79 8.83
C ALA A 49 -17.81 -8.81 10.00
N LEU A 50 -17.33 -7.57 9.86
CA LEU A 50 -17.53 -6.51 10.87
C LEU A 50 -19.01 -6.21 11.07
N TRP A 51 -19.80 -6.16 9.99
CA TRP A 51 -21.24 -5.94 10.08
C TRP A 51 -21.95 -7.07 10.84
N LEU A 52 -21.62 -8.32 10.54
CA LEU A 52 -22.17 -9.50 11.22
C LEU A 52 -21.76 -9.55 12.70
N ALA A 53 -20.56 -9.07 13.03
CA ALA A 53 -20.09 -8.94 14.41
C ALA A 53 -20.69 -7.75 15.17
N GLY A 54 -21.61 -6.99 14.57
CA GLY A 54 -22.22 -5.80 15.18
C GLY A 54 -21.27 -4.59 15.29
N VAL A 55 -20.11 -4.65 14.65
CA VAL A 55 -19.11 -3.57 14.68
C VAL A 55 -19.45 -2.53 13.62
N ARG A 56 -19.88 -1.34 14.07
CA ARG A 56 -20.13 -0.20 13.19
C ARG A 56 -18.81 0.39 12.70
N TYR A 57 -18.62 0.39 11.39
CA TYR A 57 -17.44 0.95 10.73
C TYR A 57 -17.81 2.07 9.77
N LYS A 58 -16.83 2.91 9.43
CA LYS A 58 -16.95 3.93 8.38
C LYS A 58 -15.85 3.73 7.34
N THR A 59 -16.19 3.96 6.07
CA THR A 59 -15.18 4.13 5.03
C THR A 59 -14.78 5.62 5.03
N PRO A 60 -13.50 5.96 5.28
CA PRO A 60 -13.06 7.35 5.31
C PRO A 60 -13.36 8.06 3.98
N LYS A 61 -14.10 9.17 4.04
CA LYS A 61 -14.41 10.00 2.86
C LYS A 61 -13.27 10.95 2.48
N HIS A 62 -12.44 11.33 3.44
CA HIS A 62 -11.27 12.19 3.24
C HIS A 62 -10.00 11.36 3.20
N LYS A 63 -8.99 11.84 2.45
CA LYS A 63 -7.64 11.26 2.41
C LYS A 63 -6.98 11.45 3.77
N LEU A 64 -7.28 10.57 4.72
CA LEU A 64 -6.46 10.42 5.91
C LEU A 64 -5.06 9.96 5.46
N PHE A 65 -4.03 10.37 6.20
CA PHE A 65 -2.66 9.95 5.90
C PHE A 65 -2.58 8.42 5.86
N GLY A 66 -2.07 7.87 4.76
CA GLY A 66 -2.05 6.42 4.49
C GLY A 66 -3.31 5.82 3.83
N ASN A 67 -4.41 6.55 3.68
CA ASN A 67 -5.67 6.07 3.07
C ASN A 67 -6.20 4.73 3.64
N PRO A 68 -6.54 4.65 4.94
CA PRO A 68 -7.14 3.46 5.53
C PRO A 68 -8.44 3.03 4.84
N ASP A 69 -8.66 1.73 4.73
CA ASP A 69 -9.87 1.15 4.13
C ASP A 69 -11.08 1.25 5.05
N ILE A 70 -10.83 1.08 6.35
CA ILE A 70 -11.87 1.01 7.37
C ILE A 70 -11.44 1.82 8.60
N SER A 71 -12.35 2.64 9.10
CA SER A 71 -12.19 3.39 10.34
C SER A 71 -13.26 3.00 11.37
N LEU A 72 -12.81 2.65 12.57
CA LEU A 72 -13.63 2.36 13.72
C LEU A 72 -13.48 3.48 14.76
N LYS A 73 -14.29 4.54 14.63
CA LYS A 73 -14.22 5.70 15.53
C LYS A 73 -14.38 5.36 17.01
N LYS A 74 -15.31 4.44 17.34
CA LYS A 74 -15.57 4.02 18.72
C LYS A 74 -14.31 3.46 19.40
N TYR A 75 -13.49 2.73 18.65
CA TYR A 75 -12.30 2.04 19.15
C TYR A 75 -11.01 2.80 18.82
N LYS A 76 -11.11 4.03 18.27
CA LYS A 76 -9.97 4.80 17.75
C LYS A 76 -9.03 3.98 16.85
N LEU A 77 -9.59 3.02 16.09
CA LEU A 77 -8.82 2.07 15.29
C LEU A 77 -8.95 2.37 13.78
N LEU A 78 -7.82 2.28 13.08
CA LEU A 78 -7.74 2.34 11.61
C LEU A 78 -7.24 0.98 11.10
N ILE A 79 -7.94 0.42 10.13
CA ILE A 79 -7.62 -0.89 9.54
C ILE A 79 -7.26 -0.67 8.07
N PHE A 80 -6.16 -1.31 7.66
CA PHE A 80 -5.60 -1.32 6.32
C PHE A 80 -5.69 -2.77 5.80
N VAL A 81 -6.21 -2.97 4.60
CA VAL A 81 -6.40 -4.27 3.97
C VAL A 81 -5.43 -4.39 2.81
N ASP A 82 -4.19 -4.70 3.17
CA ASP A 82 -3.07 -4.68 2.24
C ASP A 82 -2.83 -6.05 1.61
N GLY A 83 -2.56 -6.08 0.31
CA GLY A 83 -2.27 -7.31 -0.43
C GLY A 83 -0.79 -7.69 -0.35
N THR A 84 -0.48 -8.94 -0.02
CA THR A 84 0.91 -9.41 0.23
C THR A 84 1.91 -9.10 -0.90
N PHE A 85 1.46 -8.99 -2.15
CA PHE A 85 2.34 -8.72 -3.29
C PHE A 85 2.82 -7.25 -3.36
N TRP A 86 1.99 -6.29 -2.97
CA TRP A 86 2.25 -4.86 -3.19
C TRP A 86 3.06 -4.19 -2.09
N HIS A 87 3.15 -4.84 -0.93
CA HIS A 87 3.72 -4.30 0.31
C HIS A 87 4.97 -5.08 0.78
N GLY A 88 5.60 -5.84 -0.13
CA GLY A 88 6.88 -6.49 0.17
C GLY A 88 6.82 -7.56 1.26
N TYR A 89 5.70 -8.28 1.42
CA TYR A 89 5.66 -9.41 2.34
C TYR A 89 6.67 -10.47 1.90
N ASP A 90 7.60 -10.84 2.79
CA ASP A 90 8.72 -11.76 2.48
C ASP A 90 9.57 -11.27 1.29
N TRP A 91 9.96 -9.98 1.34
CA TRP A 91 10.57 -9.28 0.22
C TRP A 91 11.86 -9.93 -0.28
N GLU A 92 12.72 -10.42 0.61
CA GLU A 92 13.99 -11.07 0.26
C GLU A 92 13.78 -12.22 -0.73
N ASN A 93 12.82 -13.11 -0.44
CA ASN A 93 12.50 -14.24 -1.33
C ASN A 93 11.70 -13.81 -2.57
N ARG A 94 10.78 -12.86 -2.43
CA ARG A 94 9.90 -12.43 -3.54
C ARG A 94 10.62 -11.60 -4.59
N LYS A 95 11.64 -10.83 -4.20
CA LYS A 95 12.45 -10.01 -5.11
C LYS A 95 13.15 -10.87 -6.17
N GLU A 96 13.54 -12.10 -5.81
CA GLU A 96 14.16 -13.06 -6.73
C GLU A 96 13.13 -13.70 -7.67
N ALA A 97 11.89 -13.88 -7.23
CA ALA A 97 10.83 -14.46 -8.06
C ALA A 97 10.34 -13.55 -9.21
N ILE A 98 10.70 -12.26 -9.21
CA ILE A 98 10.29 -11.30 -10.26
C ILE A 98 11.16 -11.47 -11.50
N LYS A 99 10.62 -12.14 -12.53
CA LYS A 99 11.34 -12.45 -13.77
C LYS A 99 11.26 -11.37 -14.86
N SER A 100 10.23 -10.51 -14.85
CA SER A 100 10.00 -9.52 -15.93
C SER A 100 9.86 -8.12 -15.38
N ASN A 101 10.40 -7.11 -16.08
CA ASN A 101 10.42 -5.69 -15.67
C ASN A 101 10.91 -5.54 -14.22
N ARG A 102 11.94 -6.30 -13.87
CA ARG A 102 12.40 -6.50 -12.50
C ARG A 102 12.78 -5.18 -11.84
N GLU A 103 13.56 -4.35 -12.52
CA GLU A 103 13.99 -3.03 -12.04
C GLU A 103 12.80 -2.12 -11.69
N PHE A 104 11.80 -2.04 -12.58
CA PHE A 104 10.58 -1.28 -12.33
C PHE A 104 9.80 -1.81 -11.11
N TRP A 105 9.58 -3.13 -11.03
CA TRP A 105 8.79 -3.69 -9.94
C TRP A 105 9.50 -3.61 -8.59
N ILE A 106 10.82 -3.79 -8.57
CA ILE A 106 11.62 -3.65 -7.35
C ILE A 106 11.53 -2.22 -6.83
N ALA A 107 11.86 -1.22 -7.66
CA ALA A 107 11.79 0.18 -7.26
C ALA A 107 10.37 0.58 -6.81
N LYS A 108 9.34 0.05 -7.47
CA LYS A 108 7.95 0.32 -7.12
C LYS A 108 7.54 -0.29 -5.78
N ILE A 109 7.94 -1.52 -5.50
CA ILE A 109 7.61 -2.20 -4.24
C ILE A 109 8.39 -1.58 -3.08
N GLU A 110 9.68 -1.30 -3.28
CA GLU A 110 10.51 -0.63 -2.25
C GLU A 110 9.95 0.75 -1.90
N ARG A 111 9.48 1.53 -2.88
CA ARG A 111 8.82 2.81 -2.61
C ARG A 111 7.49 2.66 -1.87
N ASN A 112 6.74 1.59 -2.13
CA ASN A 112 5.51 1.30 -1.37
C ASN A 112 5.86 0.98 0.09
N MET A 113 6.88 0.15 0.33
CA MET A 113 7.35 -0.16 1.68
C MET A 113 7.82 1.09 2.43
N GLU A 114 8.58 1.97 1.76
CA GLU A 114 9.01 3.26 2.33
C GLU A 114 7.80 4.12 2.73
N ARG A 115 6.79 4.20 1.86
CA ARG A 115 5.53 4.91 2.15
C ARG A 115 4.78 4.29 3.32
N ASP A 116 4.77 2.96 3.45
CA ASP A 116 4.09 2.29 4.56
C ASP A 116 4.79 2.57 5.88
N GLN A 117 6.12 2.65 5.88
CA GLN A 117 6.92 3.07 7.03
C GLN A 117 6.61 4.52 7.42
N GLU A 118 6.61 5.46 6.45
CA GLU A 118 6.21 6.86 6.67
C GLU A 118 4.82 6.95 7.34
N VAL A 119 3.87 6.12 6.88
CA VAL A 119 2.50 6.04 7.40
C VAL A 119 2.46 5.49 8.83
N ASN A 120 3.27 4.50 9.16
CA ASN A 120 3.36 3.93 10.50
C ASN A 120 4.02 4.91 11.48
N ASP A 121 5.10 5.56 11.09
CA ASP A 121 5.82 6.53 11.93
C ASP A 121 4.94 7.75 12.26
N PHE A 122 4.20 8.28 11.27
CA PHE A 122 3.24 9.35 11.49
C PHE A 122 2.15 8.98 12.50
N LYS A 123 1.66 7.72 12.46
CA LYS A 123 0.65 7.25 13.42
C LYS A 123 1.24 7.18 14.82
N ASN A 124 2.44 6.61 14.98
CA ASN A 124 3.09 6.45 16.29
C ASN A 124 3.36 7.81 16.98
N GLN A 125 3.75 8.84 16.23
CA GLN A 125 3.91 10.20 16.79
C GLN A 125 2.59 10.84 17.22
N LYS A 126 1.45 10.46 16.62
CA LYS A 126 0.12 11.02 16.91
C LYS A 126 -0.68 10.23 17.96
N VAL A 127 -0.24 9.03 18.34
CA VAL A 127 -0.89 8.21 19.38
C VAL A 127 -0.85 8.89 20.76
N GLY A 128 0.04 9.87 20.96
CA GLY A 128 0.07 10.72 22.17
C GLY A 128 -0.98 11.85 22.23
N GLN A 129 -1.87 12.01 21.25
CA GLN A 129 -2.82 13.15 21.19
C GLN A 129 -4.31 12.79 21.03
N TYR A 130 -4.73 11.55 21.31
CA TYR A 130 -6.15 11.19 21.28
C TYR A 130 -6.65 10.42 22.48
#